data_AF-A0A1U7MSQ2-F1
#
_entry.id   AF-A0A1U7MSQ2-F1
#
_cell.length_a   1.000
_cell.length_b   1.000
_cell.length_c   1.000
_cell.angle_alpha   90.00
_cell.angle_beta   90.00
_cell.angle_gamma   90.00
#
_symmetry.space_group_name_H-M   'P 1'
#
loop_
_entity.id
_entity.type
_entity.pdbx_description
1 polymer ?
#
loop_
_entity_poly.entity_id
_entity_poly.type
_entity_poly.pdbx_seq_one_letter_code
_entity_poly.pdbx_strand_id
1 'polypeptide(L)'
;MLGAAGWVAGSLVGLLTSVILTLYLLATLPTVKEAAFLLVPSSRRPRVVGLAEEIMRRVGGYALGQSAVATINAACSWVMMQIMGIPYPAVLAVLVGLLGLIPMIGATLGAIIVGLVALTVSPTTVLVVIVYYVVYQQVENYVIVPNIMRRTVSVPGAVTVVAVLVGGTLLGVLGALIAIPVAAGLLLLYHEVIVPRQQRT
;
A
#
# COMPACT_ATOMS: atom_id res chain seq x y z
N MET A 1 -29.62 -18.19 -0.64
CA MET A 1 -28.58 -19.16 -0.24
C MET A 1 -27.68 -19.59 -1.41
N LEU A 2 -28.22 -19.88 -2.61
CA LEU A 2 -27.41 -20.24 -3.79
C LEU A 2 -26.41 -19.14 -4.26
N GLY A 3 -26.78 -17.86 -4.14
CA GLY A 3 -25.89 -16.74 -4.51
C GLY A 3 -24.68 -16.54 -3.58
N ALA A 4 -24.86 -16.75 -2.27
CA ALA A 4 -23.77 -16.63 -1.29
C ALA A 4 -22.73 -17.76 -1.46
N ALA A 5 -23.19 -18.99 -1.70
CA ALA A 5 -22.31 -20.12 -1.99
C ALA A 5 -21.51 -19.90 -3.29
N GLY A 6 -22.15 -19.39 -4.34
CA GLY A 6 -21.47 -19.02 -5.59
C GLY A 6 -20.43 -17.91 -5.39
N TRP A 7 -20.72 -16.90 -4.57
CA TRP A 7 -19.80 -15.80 -4.28
C TRP A 7 -18.57 -16.26 -3.48
N VAL A 8 -18.77 -17.12 -2.48
CA VAL A 8 -17.67 -17.71 -1.69
C VAL A 8 -16.79 -18.60 -2.57
N ALA A 9 -17.40 -19.47 -3.40
CA ALA A 9 -16.65 -20.32 -4.32
C ALA A 9 -15.86 -19.49 -5.35
N GLY A 10 -16.47 -18.47 -5.94
CA GLY A 10 -15.80 -17.56 -6.88
C GLY A 10 -14.64 -16.79 -6.24
N SER A 11 -14.82 -16.32 -5.00
CA SER A 11 -13.76 -15.63 -4.25
C SER A 11 -12.59 -16.57 -3.94
N LEU A 12 -12.88 -17.82 -3.56
CA LEU A 12 -11.83 -18.82 -3.29
C LEU A 12 -11.04 -19.16 -4.55
N VAL A 13 -11.72 -19.37 -5.68
CA VAL A 13 -11.06 -19.59 -6.98
C VAL A 13 -10.23 -18.37 -7.37
N GLY A 14 -10.78 -17.15 -7.23
CA GLY A 14 -10.05 -15.92 -7.52
C GLY A 14 -8.78 -15.76 -6.66
N LEU A 15 -8.88 -16.04 -5.36
CA LEU A 15 -7.72 -16.06 -4.46
C LEU A 15 -6.69 -17.10 -4.89
N LEU A 16 -7.12 -18.32 -5.18
CA LEU A 16 -6.24 -19.40 -5.64
C LEU A 16 -5.54 -19.02 -6.96
N THR A 17 -6.29 -18.51 -7.94
CA THR A 17 -5.73 -18.04 -9.21
C THR A 17 -4.74 -16.90 -8.99
N SER A 18 -5.07 -15.92 -8.14
CA SER A 18 -4.17 -14.81 -7.81
C SER A 18 -2.87 -15.30 -7.19
N VAL A 19 -2.95 -16.27 -6.26
CA VAL A 19 -1.76 -16.88 -5.63
C VAL A 19 -0.93 -17.62 -6.67
N ILE A 20 -1.55 -18.48 -7.48
CA ILE A 20 -0.86 -19.23 -8.54
C ILE A 20 -0.19 -18.27 -9.52
N LEU A 21 -0.90 -17.24 -9.98
CA LEU A 21 -0.37 -16.26 -10.92
C LEU A 21 0.81 -15.48 -10.31
N THR A 22 0.69 -15.09 -9.05
CA THR A 22 1.77 -14.38 -8.33
C THR A 22 3.01 -15.27 -8.22
N LEU A 23 2.85 -16.54 -7.83
CA LEU A 23 3.96 -17.50 -7.73
C LEU A 23 4.58 -17.77 -9.10
N TYR A 24 3.77 -17.93 -10.14
CA TYR A 24 4.25 -18.13 -11.51
C TYR A 24 5.03 -16.91 -12.02
N LEU A 25 4.49 -15.70 -11.85
CA LEU A 25 5.16 -14.45 -12.22
C LEU A 25 6.46 -14.27 -11.44
N LEU A 26 6.47 -14.60 -10.15
CA LEU A 26 7.66 -14.52 -9.31
C LEU A 26 8.74 -15.51 -9.77
N ALA A 27 8.36 -16.75 -10.09
CA ALA A 27 9.27 -17.77 -10.60
C ALA A 27 9.83 -17.40 -11.99
N THR A 28 9.03 -16.75 -12.83
CA THR A 28 9.42 -16.38 -14.21
C THR A 28 10.11 -15.01 -14.28
N LEU A 29 10.14 -14.26 -13.17
CA LEU A 29 10.67 -12.90 -13.11
C LEU A 29 12.13 -12.77 -13.61
N PRO A 30 13.08 -13.67 -13.27
CA PRO A 30 14.45 -13.59 -13.79
C PRO A 30 14.51 -13.69 -15.32
N THR A 31 13.76 -14.63 -15.90
CA THR A 31 13.69 -14.85 -17.36
C THR A 31 13.09 -13.65 -18.07
N VAL A 32 12.01 -13.08 -17.53
CA VAL A 32 11.36 -11.88 -18.09
C VAL A 32 12.31 -10.68 -18.03
N LYS A 33 13.06 -10.53 -16.94
CA LYS A 33 14.06 -9.46 -16.78
C LYS A 33 15.17 -9.57 -17.82
N GLU A 34 15.74 -10.76 -17.98
CA GLU A 34 16.79 -11.00 -18.99
C GLU A 34 16.28 -10.66 -20.39
N ALA A 35 15.09 -11.15 -20.77
CA ALA A 35 14.48 -10.85 -22.06
C ALA A 35 14.24 -9.35 -22.25
N ALA A 36 13.76 -8.64 -21.23
CA ALA A 36 13.58 -7.19 -21.27
C ALA A 36 14.91 -6.44 -21.43
N PHE A 37 15.98 -6.89 -20.76
CA PHE A 37 17.31 -6.29 -20.87
C PHE A 37 17.98 -6.54 -22.22
N LEU A 38 17.55 -7.57 -22.97
CA LEU A 38 18.01 -7.79 -24.35
C LEU A 38 17.58 -6.68 -25.31
N LEU A 39 16.44 -6.03 -25.06
CA LEU A 39 15.95 -4.88 -25.85
C LEU A 39 16.81 -3.63 -25.68
N VAL A 40 17.68 -3.60 -24.65
CA VAL A 40 18.54 -2.47 -24.35
C VAL A 40 19.88 -2.64 -25.08
N PRO A 41 20.37 -1.60 -25.81
CA PRO A 41 21.70 -1.61 -26.41
C PRO A 41 22.80 -1.94 -25.39
N SER A 42 23.78 -2.75 -25.80
CA SER A 42 24.87 -3.23 -24.94
C SER A 42 25.61 -2.10 -24.20
N SER A 43 25.80 -0.96 -24.86
CA SER A 43 26.47 0.23 -24.29
C SER A 43 25.74 0.86 -23.09
N ARG A 44 24.42 0.64 -22.95
CA ARG A 44 23.60 1.18 -21.86
C ARG A 44 23.06 0.11 -20.92
N ARG A 45 23.19 -1.17 -21.27
CA ARG A 45 22.62 -2.30 -20.53
C ARG A 45 23.02 -2.31 -19.04
N PRO A 46 24.30 -2.14 -18.63
CA PRO A 46 24.67 -2.16 -17.21
C PRO A 46 23.94 -1.10 -16.39
N ARG A 47 23.76 0.10 -16.95
CA ARG A 47 23.07 1.21 -16.28
C ARG A 47 21.56 0.95 -16.16
N VAL A 48 20.94 0.42 -17.20
CA VAL A 48 19.49 0.13 -17.19
C VAL A 48 19.18 -1.02 -16.23
N VAL A 49 20.01 -2.05 -16.17
CA VAL A 49 19.88 -3.14 -15.19
C VAL A 49 19.91 -2.58 -13.78
N GLY A 50 20.91 -1.75 -13.44
CA GLY A 50 21.02 -1.14 -12.11
C GLY A 50 19.78 -0.32 -11.72
N LEU A 51 19.26 0.50 -12.64
CA LEU A 51 18.04 1.28 -12.42
C LEU A 51 16.81 0.39 -12.24
N ALA A 52 16.65 -0.66 -13.05
CA ALA A 52 15.52 -1.57 -12.95
C ALA A 52 15.51 -2.31 -11.60
N GLU A 53 16.65 -2.85 -11.17
CA GLU A 53 16.79 -3.51 -9.87
C GLU A 53 16.47 -2.57 -8.71
N GLU A 54 16.94 -1.31 -8.78
CA GLU A 54 16.65 -0.29 -7.79
C GLU A 54 15.14 0.02 -7.70
N ILE A 55 14.48 0.17 -8.85
CA ILE A 55 13.02 0.39 -8.90
C ILE A 55 12.29 -0.81 -8.27
N MET A 56 12.64 -2.03 -8.66
CA MET A 56 12.04 -3.25 -8.08
C MET A 56 12.23 -3.33 -6.57
N ARG A 57 13.44 -2.98 -6.08
CA ARG A 57 13.72 -2.95 -4.63
C ARG A 57 12.85 -1.92 -3.91
N ARG A 58 12.65 -0.73 -4.50
CA ARG A 58 11.77 0.32 -3.96
C ARG A 58 10.30 -0.10 -3.96
N VAL A 59 9.82 -0.78 -5.01
CA VAL A 59 8.46 -1.34 -5.06
C VAL A 59 8.26 -2.40 -3.97
N GLY A 60 9.21 -3.32 -3.81
CA GLY A 60 9.18 -4.31 -2.73
C GLY A 60 9.22 -3.67 -1.33
N GLY A 61 10.08 -2.67 -1.14
CA GLY A 61 10.14 -1.89 0.09
C GLY A 61 8.83 -1.15 0.40
N TYR A 62 8.15 -0.62 -0.61
CA TYR A 62 6.84 0.00 -0.45
C TYR A 62 5.79 -1.02 0.03
N ALA A 63 5.71 -2.20 -0.60
CA ALA A 63 4.77 -3.24 -0.21
C ALA A 63 4.98 -3.72 1.24
N LEU A 64 6.24 -3.89 1.66
CA LEU A 64 6.60 -4.21 3.03
C LEU A 64 6.25 -3.07 4.01
N GLY A 65 6.55 -1.83 3.61
CA GLY A 65 6.20 -0.64 4.39
C GLY A 65 4.69 -0.51 4.59
N GLN A 66 3.89 -0.69 3.54
CA GLN A 66 2.43 -0.63 3.62
C GLN A 66 1.88 -1.74 4.50
N SER A 67 2.43 -2.95 4.41
CA SER A 67 2.07 -4.06 5.30
C SER A 67 2.33 -3.73 6.77
N ALA A 68 3.44 -3.05 7.06
CA ALA A 68 3.76 -2.59 8.41
C ALA A 68 2.76 -1.52 8.90
N VAL A 69 2.45 -0.51 8.07
CA VAL A 69 1.43 0.51 8.37
C VAL A 69 0.09 -0.15 8.69
N ALA A 70 -0.37 -1.05 7.84
CA ALA A 70 -1.63 -1.77 7.99
C ALA A 70 -1.67 -2.61 9.29
N THR A 71 -0.55 -3.25 9.64
CA THR A 71 -0.42 -4.02 10.88
C THR A 71 -0.50 -3.12 12.12
N ILE A 72 0.15 -1.96 12.09
CA ILE A 72 0.06 -0.98 13.19
C ILE A 72 -1.39 -0.52 13.35
N ASN A 73 -2.08 -0.21 12.24
CA ASN A 73 -3.48 0.18 12.28
C ASN A 73 -4.39 -0.91 12.84
N ALA A 74 -4.21 -2.16 12.39
CA ALA A 74 -4.93 -3.31 12.92
C ALA A 74 -4.72 -3.46 14.44
N ALA A 75 -3.47 -3.36 14.91
CA ALA A 75 -3.13 -3.50 16.32
C ALA A 75 -3.72 -2.36 17.18
N CYS A 76 -3.57 -1.11 16.76
CA CYS A 76 -4.14 0.04 17.46
C CYS A 76 -5.66 -0.04 17.51
N SER A 77 -6.29 -0.39 16.39
CA SER A 77 -7.75 -0.53 16.28
C SER A 77 -8.27 -1.69 17.13
N TRP A 78 -7.53 -2.80 17.20
CA TRP A 78 -7.84 -3.92 18.09
C TRP A 78 -7.90 -3.49 19.56
N VAL A 79 -6.87 -2.77 20.02
CA VAL A 79 -6.79 -2.26 21.40
C VAL A 79 -7.94 -1.28 21.68
N MET A 80 -8.22 -0.35 20.76
CA MET A 80 -9.33 0.59 20.90
C MET A 80 -10.68 -0.14 21.02
N MET A 81 -10.94 -1.13 20.17
CA MET A 81 -12.20 -1.89 20.22
C MET A 81 -12.36 -2.67 21.51
N GLN A 82 -11.28 -3.25 22.05
CA GLN A 82 -11.28 -3.92 23.35
C GLN A 82 -11.65 -2.97 24.49
N ILE A 83 -11.06 -1.77 24.51
CA ILE A 83 -11.34 -0.75 25.53
C ILE A 83 -12.81 -0.28 25.46
N MET A 84 -13.34 -0.13 24.25
CA MET A 84 -14.70 0.34 24.00
C MET A 84 -15.77 -0.74 24.12
N GLY A 85 -15.39 -2.00 24.38
CA GLY A 85 -16.33 -3.12 24.47
C GLY A 85 -17.03 -3.45 23.14
N ILE A 86 -16.40 -3.15 22.00
CA ILE A 86 -16.96 -3.44 20.67
C ILE A 86 -16.84 -4.95 20.40
N PRO A 87 -17.91 -5.63 19.97
CA PRO A 87 -17.89 -7.08 19.79
C PRO A 87 -16.99 -7.50 18.62
N TYR A 88 -16.43 -8.71 18.73
CA TYR A 88 -15.54 -9.33 17.74
C TYR A 88 -14.29 -8.50 17.38
N PRO A 89 -13.58 -7.90 18.36
CA PRO A 89 -12.50 -6.95 18.08
C PRO A 89 -11.36 -7.60 17.27
N ALA A 90 -11.03 -8.87 17.52
CA ALA A 90 -9.99 -9.58 16.78
C ALA A 90 -10.33 -9.76 15.29
N VAL A 91 -11.57 -10.15 14.99
CA VAL A 91 -12.04 -10.33 13.60
C VAL A 91 -12.05 -9.00 12.86
N LEU A 92 -12.56 -7.95 13.51
CA LEU A 92 -12.59 -6.61 12.95
C LEU A 92 -11.18 -6.05 12.74
N ALA A 93 -10.24 -6.30 13.65
CA ALA A 93 -8.87 -5.84 13.52
C ALA A 93 -8.15 -6.47 12.32
N VAL A 94 -8.36 -7.76 12.08
CA VAL A 94 -7.85 -8.43 10.87
C VAL A 94 -8.44 -7.77 9.62
N LEU A 95 -9.75 -7.49 9.62
CA LEU A 95 -10.40 -6.82 8.50
C LEU A 95 -9.85 -5.39 8.28
N VAL A 96 -9.63 -4.61 9.34
CA VAL A 96 -9.00 -3.28 9.26
C VAL A 96 -7.58 -3.38 8.71
N GLY A 97 -6.79 -4.39 9.13
CA GLY A 97 -5.47 -4.64 8.58
C GLY A 97 -5.50 -4.98 7.08
N LEU A 98 -6.40 -5.87 6.65
CA LEU A 98 -6.56 -6.22 5.25
C LEU A 98 -6.99 -5.02 4.39
N LEU A 99 -7.94 -4.23 4.87
CA LEU A 99 -8.37 -3.01 4.20
C LEU A 99 -7.25 -1.97 4.17
N GLY A 100 -6.46 -1.86 5.25
CA GLY A 100 -5.31 -0.98 5.39
C GLY A 100 -4.19 -1.23 4.37
N LEU A 101 -4.20 -2.36 3.67
CA LEU A 101 -3.30 -2.59 2.53
C LEU A 101 -3.65 -1.70 1.32
N ILE A 102 -4.89 -1.21 1.24
CA ILE A 102 -5.34 -0.28 0.21
C ILE A 102 -5.07 1.15 0.71
N PRO A 103 -4.08 1.86 0.15
CA PRO A 103 -3.72 3.20 0.61
C PRO A 103 -4.90 4.18 0.50
N MET A 104 -4.96 5.15 1.41
CA MET A 104 -5.97 6.22 1.48
C MET A 104 -7.41 5.80 1.78
N ILE A 105 -7.80 4.57 1.40
CA ILE A 105 -9.19 4.09 1.50
C ILE A 105 -9.35 3.12 2.67
N GLY A 106 -8.32 2.31 2.95
CA GLY A 106 -8.37 1.25 3.93
C GLY A 106 -8.81 1.69 5.32
N ALA A 107 -8.19 2.74 5.85
CA ALA A 107 -8.53 3.30 7.16
C ALA A 107 -9.97 3.82 7.21
N THR A 108 -10.45 4.47 6.14
CA THR A 108 -11.82 5.01 6.05
C THR A 108 -12.85 3.89 5.99
N LEU A 109 -12.62 2.84 5.20
CA LEU A 109 -13.50 1.67 5.16
C LEU A 109 -13.50 0.93 6.51
N GLY A 110 -12.32 0.78 7.13
CA GLY A 110 -12.19 0.23 8.48
C GLY A 110 -13.01 1.02 9.50
N ALA A 111 -12.93 2.36 9.46
CA ALA A 111 -13.70 3.24 10.33
C ALA A 111 -15.21 3.08 10.14
N ILE A 112 -15.68 2.98 8.89
CA ILE A 112 -17.10 2.75 8.59
C ILE A 112 -17.55 1.41 9.16
N ILE A 113 -16.83 0.33 8.89
CA ILE A 113 -17.22 -1.01 9.34
C ILE A 113 -17.20 -1.10 10.87
N VAL A 114 -16.14 -0.64 11.51
CA VAL A 114 -16.03 -0.62 12.98
C VAL A 114 -17.10 0.29 13.59
N GLY A 115 -17.38 1.44 12.98
CA GLY A 115 -18.44 2.35 13.40
C GLY A 115 -19.83 1.73 13.31
N LEU A 116 -20.12 0.96 12.25
CA LEU A 116 -21.38 0.22 12.11
C LEU A 116 -21.54 -0.84 13.20
N VAL A 117 -20.46 -1.55 13.55
CA VAL A 117 -20.52 -2.50 14.67
C VAL A 117 -20.64 -1.76 16.02
N ALA A 118 -19.99 -0.62 16.18
CA ALA A 118 -20.08 0.18 17.41
C ALA A 118 -21.50 0.71 17.69
N LEU A 119 -22.36 0.87 16.67
CA LEU A 119 -23.79 1.18 16.85
C LEU A 119 -24.53 0.14 17.68
N THR A 120 -24.07 -1.11 17.67
CA THR A 120 -24.66 -2.19 18.48
C THR A 120 -24.37 -2.02 19.98
N VAL A 121 -23.36 -1.22 20.33
CA VAL A 121 -23.01 -0.90 21.72
C VAL A 121 -23.76 0.36 22.17
N SER A 122 -23.49 1.50 21.53
CA SER A 122 -24.19 2.76 21.78
C SER A 122 -23.85 3.84 20.73
N PRO A 123 -24.73 4.84 20.50
CA PRO A 123 -24.41 5.98 19.64
C PRO A 123 -23.19 6.78 20.14
N THR A 124 -22.98 6.84 21.45
CA THR A 124 -21.79 7.47 22.05
C THR A 124 -20.50 6.73 21.69
N THR A 125 -20.52 5.40 21.64
CA THR A 125 -19.35 4.59 21.22
C THR A 125 -18.96 4.90 19.77
N VAL A 126 -19.94 5.14 18.89
CA VAL A 126 -19.68 5.51 17.49
C VAL A 126 -18.94 6.85 17.40
N LEU A 127 -19.36 7.84 18.18
CA LEU A 127 -18.68 9.14 18.21
C LEU A 127 -17.22 8.97 18.63
N VAL A 128 -16.95 8.13 19.63
CA VAL A 128 -15.58 7.82 20.07
C VAL A 128 -14.78 7.12 18.96
N VAL A 129 -15.37 6.17 18.24
CA VAL A 129 -14.73 5.51 17.08
C VAL A 129 -14.38 6.52 15.99
N ILE A 130 -15.29 7.44 15.66
CA ILE A 130 -15.05 8.48 14.65
C ILE A 130 -13.88 9.37 15.09
N VAL A 131 -13.91 9.87 16.32
CA VAL A 131 -12.83 10.72 16.86
C VAL A 131 -11.49 9.97 16.85
N TYR A 132 -11.49 8.69 17.28
CA TYR A 132 -10.31 7.84 17.24
C TYR A 132 -9.74 7.72 15.83
N TYR A 133 -10.55 7.37 14.82
CA TYR A 133 -10.05 7.18 13.46
C TYR A 133 -9.59 8.48 12.82
N VAL A 134 -10.22 9.62 13.11
CA VAL A 134 -9.75 10.93 12.66
C VAL A 134 -8.36 11.22 13.22
N VAL A 135 -8.18 11.07 14.54
CA VAL A 135 -6.88 11.29 15.20
C VAL A 135 -5.84 10.31 14.69
N TYR A 136 -6.19 9.03 14.62
CA TYR A 136 -5.30 7.97 14.14
C TYR A 136 -4.85 8.24 12.70
N GLN A 137 -5.76 8.66 11.82
CA GLN A 137 -5.43 8.97 10.43
C GLN A 137 -4.47 10.16 10.30
N GLN A 138 -4.55 11.16 11.20
CA GLN A 138 -3.53 12.22 11.24
C GLN A 138 -2.17 11.66 11.65
N VAL A 139 -2.11 10.84 12.70
CA VAL A 139 -0.87 10.20 13.15
C VAL A 139 -0.29 9.29 12.06
N GLU A 140 -1.15 8.54 11.37
CA GLU A 140 -0.77 7.67 10.25
C GLU A 140 -0.11 8.49 9.14
N ASN A 141 -0.80 9.55 8.67
CA ASN A 141 -0.36 10.34 7.51
C ASN A 141 0.88 11.19 7.78
N TYR A 142 1.02 11.74 9.00
CA TYR A 142 2.11 12.68 9.31
C TYR A 142 3.30 12.03 10.03
N VAL A 143 3.10 10.90 10.71
CA VAL A 143 4.14 10.28 11.54
C VAL A 143 4.46 8.87 11.06
N ILE A 144 3.47 7.98 10.96
CA ILE A 144 3.72 6.54 10.72
C ILE A 144 4.19 6.33 9.27
N VAL A 145 3.40 6.79 8.30
CA VAL A 145 3.70 6.61 6.87
C VAL A 145 5.04 7.27 6.50
N PRO A 146 5.33 8.53 6.83
CA PRO A 146 6.62 9.14 6.48
C PRO A 146 7.81 8.42 7.11
N ASN A 147 7.71 7.99 8.37
CA ASN A 147 8.81 7.30 9.05
C ASN A 147 9.09 5.90 8.48
N ILE A 148 8.04 5.17 8.11
CA ILE A 148 8.19 3.85 7.49
C ILE A 148 8.69 4.00 6.06
N MET A 149 8.06 4.85 5.26
CA MET A 149 8.38 5.01 3.83
C MET A 149 9.75 5.62 3.59
N ARG A 150 10.22 6.52 4.46
CA ARG A 150 11.60 7.03 4.39
C ARG A 150 12.63 5.90 4.56
N ARG A 151 12.35 4.92 5.40
CA ARG A 151 13.24 3.77 5.66
C ARG A 151 13.17 2.71 4.56
N THR A 152 12.00 2.50 3.97
CA THR A 152 11.79 1.41 2.99
C THR A 152 11.92 1.83 1.53
N VAL A 153 11.57 3.08 1.18
CA VAL A 153 11.50 3.57 -0.21
C VAL A 153 12.37 4.82 -0.45
N SER A 154 12.89 5.46 0.61
CA SER A 154 13.72 6.68 0.53
C SER A 154 13.07 7.89 -0.18
N VAL A 155 11.74 7.93 -0.22
CA VAL A 155 10.98 9.04 -0.83
C VAL A 155 10.65 10.09 0.23
N PRO A 156 10.92 11.40 -0.01
CA PRO A 156 10.50 12.46 0.90
C PRO A 156 8.98 12.51 1.05
N GLY A 157 8.48 12.70 2.27
CA GLY A 157 7.03 12.68 2.57
C GLY A 157 6.20 13.68 1.76
N ALA A 158 6.72 14.88 1.49
CA ALA A 158 6.04 15.85 0.63
C ALA A 158 5.82 15.32 -0.80
N VAL A 159 6.80 14.60 -1.35
CA VAL A 159 6.68 13.99 -2.68
C VAL A 159 5.64 12.87 -2.67
N THR A 160 5.59 12.08 -1.60
CA THR A 160 4.56 11.04 -1.41
C THR A 160 3.15 11.64 -1.47
N VAL A 161 2.89 12.72 -0.73
CA VAL A 161 1.56 13.38 -0.71
C VAL A 161 1.20 13.89 -2.11
N VAL A 162 2.11 14.62 -2.76
CA VAL A 162 1.87 15.15 -4.11
C VAL A 162 1.64 14.02 -5.11
N ALA A 163 2.44 12.95 -5.05
CA ALA A 163 2.30 11.81 -5.94
C ALA A 163 0.93 11.14 -5.79
N VAL A 164 0.47 10.94 -4.55
CA VAL A 164 -0.85 10.32 -4.28
C VAL A 164 -1.98 11.21 -4.81
N LEU A 165 -1.89 12.52 -4.62
CA LEU A 165 -2.87 13.46 -5.17
C LEU A 165 -2.90 13.42 -6.70
N VAL A 166 -1.74 13.54 -7.34
CA VAL A 166 -1.62 13.49 -8.80
C VAL A 166 -2.09 12.15 -9.36
N GLY A 167 -1.60 11.03 -8.83
CA GLY A 167 -2.03 9.70 -9.23
C GLY A 167 -3.53 9.49 -9.04
N GLY A 168 -4.07 9.93 -7.90
CA GLY A 168 -5.50 9.93 -7.60
C GLY A 168 -6.33 10.69 -8.62
N THR A 169 -5.87 11.88 -9.05
CA THR A 169 -6.57 12.67 -10.06
C THR A 169 -6.51 12.07 -11.47
N LEU A 170 -5.40 11.43 -11.84
CA LEU A 170 -5.19 10.91 -13.20
C LEU A 170 -5.86 9.56 -13.45
N LEU A 171 -5.76 8.62 -12.50
CA LEU A 171 -6.21 7.23 -12.66
C LEU A 171 -7.15 6.78 -11.53
N GLY A 172 -7.67 7.73 -10.75
CA GLY A 172 -8.53 7.42 -9.59
C GLY A 172 -7.80 6.62 -8.52
N VAL A 173 -8.53 5.70 -7.89
CA VAL A 173 -8.02 4.83 -6.81
C VAL A 173 -6.77 4.06 -7.23
N LEU A 174 -6.75 3.54 -8.46
CA LEU A 174 -5.61 2.78 -8.97
C LEU A 174 -4.35 3.65 -9.07
N GLY A 175 -4.50 4.89 -9.50
CA GLY A 175 -3.38 5.84 -9.56
C GLY A 175 -2.84 6.22 -8.19
N ALA A 176 -3.71 6.43 -7.21
CA ALA A 176 -3.31 6.69 -5.83
C ALA A 176 -2.53 5.50 -5.23
N LEU A 177 -2.91 4.26 -5.57
CA LEU A 177 -2.30 3.03 -5.06
C LEU A 177 -0.86 2.82 -5.56
N ILE A 178 -0.59 3.16 -6.82
CA ILE A 178 0.74 3.00 -7.44
C ILE A 178 1.60 4.28 -7.40
N ALA A 179 1.03 5.39 -6.93
CA ALA A 179 1.67 6.71 -6.95
C ALA A 179 3.05 6.72 -6.28
N ILE A 180 3.18 6.07 -5.13
CA ILE A 180 4.42 6.09 -4.33
C ILE A 180 5.55 5.33 -5.03
N PRO A 181 5.37 4.08 -5.49
CA PRO A 181 6.34 3.39 -6.33
C PRO A 181 6.74 4.17 -7.60
N VAL A 182 5.76 4.76 -8.28
CA VAL A 182 6.02 5.54 -9.51
C VAL A 182 6.86 6.78 -9.19
N ALA A 183 6.51 7.54 -8.15
CA ALA A 183 7.29 8.69 -7.71
C ALA A 183 8.70 8.30 -7.26
N ALA A 184 8.85 7.16 -6.58
CA ALA A 184 10.14 6.62 -6.19
C ALA A 184 11.04 6.30 -7.39
N GLY A 185 10.46 5.73 -8.46
CA GLY A 185 11.16 5.47 -9.71
C GLY A 185 11.50 6.74 -10.48
N LEU A 186 10.59 7.71 -10.55
CA LEU A 186 10.83 9.01 -11.19
C LEU A 186 11.93 9.81 -10.49
N LEU A 187 11.93 9.85 -9.15
CA LEU A 187 12.99 10.48 -8.36
C LEU A 187 14.34 9.81 -8.59
N LEU A 188 14.36 8.48 -8.66
CA LEU A 188 15.59 7.76 -8.98
C LEU A 188 16.12 8.16 -10.36
N LEU A 189 15.26 8.19 -11.37
CA LEU A 189 15.64 8.59 -12.73
C LEU A 189 16.14 10.04 -12.76
N TYR A 190 15.51 10.94 -12.01
CA TYR A 190 15.95 12.33 -11.88
C TYR A 190 17.37 12.41 -11.30
N HIS A 191 17.60 11.74 -10.15
CA HIS A 191 18.89 11.74 -9.48
C HIS A 191 20.00 11.08 -10.30
N GLU A 192 19.70 9.98 -10.98
CA GLU A 192 20.72 9.18 -11.65
C GLU A 192 20.97 9.62 -13.10
N VAL A 193 20.01 10.27 -13.77
CA VAL A 193 20.11 10.63 -15.20
C VAL A 193 20.25 12.13 -15.44
N ILE A 194 19.54 12.95 -14.67
CA ILE A 194 19.47 14.41 -14.91
C ILE A 194 20.56 15.14 -14.13
N VAL A 195 20.71 14.85 -12.83
CA VAL A 195 21.70 15.53 -11.98
C VAL A 195 23.15 15.32 -12.45
N PRO A 196 23.61 14.12 -12.87
CA PRO A 196 25.00 13.92 -13.28
C PRO A 196 25.31 14.55 -14.65
N ARG A 197 24.30 14.84 -15.47
CA ARG A 197 24.50 15.55 -16.75
C ARG A 197 24.86 17.01 -16.52
N GLN A 198 24.39 17.63 -15.43
CA GLN A 198 24.72 19.02 -15.10
C GLN A 198 26.14 19.19 -14.54
N GLN A 199 26.74 18.14 -13.97
CA GLN A 199 28.12 18.19 -13.46
C GLN A 199 29.20 17.85 -14.51
N ARG A 200 28.79 17.44 -15.72
CA ARG A 200 29.68 17.13 -16.84
C ARG A 200 29.66 18.17 -17.97
N THR A 201 28.95 19.28 -17.76
CA THR A 201 28.94 20.44 -18.67
C THR A 201 29.70 21.57 -17.99
#